data_AF-A0A2N2CI78-F1
#
_entry.id   AF-A0A2N2CI78-F1
#
_cell.length_a   1.000
_cell.length_b   1.000
_cell.length_c   1.000
_cell.angle_alpha   90.00
_cell.angle_beta   90.00
_cell.angle_gamma   90.00
#
_symmetry.space_group_name_H-M   'P 1'
#
loop_
_entity.id
_entity.type
_entity.pdbx_description
1 polymer ?
#
loop_
_entity_poly.entity_id
_entity_poly.type
_entity_poly.pdbx_seq_one_letter_code
_entity_poly.pdbx_strand_id
1 'polypeptide(L)'
;MYKILAINPGSTSTKISLYDDEREIFVETLIHDDKELGEYKSIPDQYKFREEKVLDCLKKNNFNIQELSAVVGRGGLLPPVKSGAYKVNDVMLDVLKNRPRV
;
A
#
# COMPACT_ATOMS: atom_id res chain seq x y z
N MET A 1 15.77 9.47 -13.06
CA MET A 1 14.96 8.26 -13.24
C MET A 1 14.60 7.73 -11.87
N TYR A 2 13.31 7.78 -11.55
CA TYR A 2 12.74 7.36 -10.28
C TYR A 2 11.80 6.18 -10.49
N LYS A 3 12.04 5.07 -9.79
CA LYS A 3 11.10 3.95 -9.75
C LYS A 3 10.14 4.15 -8.57
N ILE A 4 8.85 4.32 -8.85
CA ILE A 4 7.84 4.67 -7.85
C ILE A 4 6.78 3.58 -7.80
N LEU A 5 6.57 3.01 -6.61
CA LEU A 5 5.47 2.08 -6.37
C LEU A 5 4.30 2.82 -5.72
N ALA A 6 3.16 2.86 -6.40
CA ALA A 6 1.91 3.34 -5.81
C ALA A 6 1.06 2.17 -5.32
N ILE A 7 0.55 2.27 -4.08
CA ILE A 7 -0.23 1.22 -3.40
C ILE A 7 -1.56 1.82 -2.92
N ASN A 8 -2.65 1.17 -3.28
CA ASN A 8 -4.00 1.54 -2.85
C ASN A 8 -4.73 0.30 -2.29
N PRO A 9 -4.66 0.07 -0.97
CA PRO A 9 -5.45 -0.96 -0.30
C PRO A 9 -6.94 -0.59 -0.32
N GLY A 10 -7.77 -1.48 -0.85
CA GLY A 10 -9.23 -1.49 -0.72
C GLY A 10 -9.71 -2.56 0.26
N SER A 11 -11.03 -2.67 0.44
CA SER A 11 -11.65 -3.67 1.33
C SER A 11 -11.28 -5.10 0.92
N THR A 12 -11.57 -5.47 -0.33
CA THR A 12 -11.38 -6.81 -0.89
C THR A 12 -10.26 -6.88 -1.94
N SER A 13 -9.50 -5.80 -2.09
CA SER A 13 -8.40 -5.76 -3.05
C SER A 13 -7.25 -4.87 -2.59
N THR A 14 -6.11 -4.99 -3.26
CA THR A 14 -5.02 -4.02 -3.22
C THR A 14 -4.61 -3.73 -4.66
N LYS A 15 -4.83 -2.50 -5.12
CA LYS A 15 -4.32 -2.08 -6.44
C LYS A 15 -2.91 -1.54 -6.27
N ILE A 16 -1.99 -1.98 -7.12
CA ILE A 16 -0.64 -1.45 -7.19
C ILE A 16 -0.26 -1.07 -8.61
N SER A 17 0.64 -0.11 -8.74
CA SER A 17 1.21 0.30 -10.03
C SER A 17 2.65 0.73 -9.84
N LEU A 18 3.52 0.24 -10.72
CA LEU A 18 4.94 0.61 -10.75
C LEU A 18 5.16 1.60 -11.89
N TYR A 19 5.78 2.74 -11.58
CA TYR A 19 6.16 3.77 -12.54
C TYR A 19 7.67 3.89 -12.66
N ASP A 20 8.10 4.29 -13.85
CA ASP A 20 9.43 4.75 -14.17
C ASP A 20 9.36 6.20 -14.64
N ASP A 21 9.73 7.12 -13.77
CA ASP A 21 9.36 8.53 -13.87
C ASP A 21 7.83 8.66 -14.11
N GLU A 22 7.40 9.11 -15.29
CA GLU A 22 5.98 9.27 -15.66
C GLU A 22 5.39 8.06 -16.38
N ARG A 23 6.22 7.08 -16.75
CA ARG A 23 5.79 5.92 -17.52
C ARG A 23 5.28 4.81 -16.59
N GLU A 24 4.04 4.38 -16.77
CA GLU A 24 3.53 3.17 -16.12
C GLU A 24 4.24 1.93 -16.69
N ILE A 25 4.87 1.15 -15.82
CA ILE A 25 5.51 -0.13 -16.18
C ILE A 25 4.48 -1.25 -16.10
N PHE A 26 3.73 -1.31 -15.00
CA PHE A 26 2.59 -2.21 -14.87
C PHE A 26 1.60 -1.68 -13.82
N VAL A 27 0.37 -2.18 -13.92
CA VAL A 27 -0.69 -2.00 -12.94
C VAL A 27 -1.36 -3.34 -12.68
N GLU A 28 -1.55 -3.67 -11.41
CA GLU A 28 -2.11 -4.95 -10.98
C GLU A 28 -3.16 -4.74 -9.89
N THR A 29 -4.22 -5.54 -9.92
CA THR A 29 -5.23 -5.58 -8.86
C THR A 29 -5.16 -6.92 -8.16
N LEU A 30 -4.62 -6.92 -6.94
CA LEU A 30 -4.52 -8.11 -6.10
C LEU A 30 -5.87 -8.29 -5.40
N ILE A 31 -6.63 -9.31 -5.81
CA ILE A 31 -7.91 -9.67 -5.18
C ILE A 31 -7.62 -10.52 -3.95
N HIS A 32 -8.32 -10.22 -2.85
CA HIS A 32 -8.28 -10.98 -1.61
C HIS A 32 -9.64 -11.62 -1.40
N ASP A 33 -9.68 -12.94 -1.25
CA ASP A 33 -10.96 -13.61 -1.04
C ASP A 33 -11.44 -13.48 0.41
N ASP A 34 -12.76 -13.61 0.62
CA ASP A 34 -13.37 -13.42 1.94
C ASP A 34 -12.90 -14.47 2.96
N LYS A 35 -12.44 -15.64 2.49
CA LYS A 35 -11.95 -16.70 3.37
C LYS A 35 -10.56 -16.36 3.90
N GLU A 36 -9.64 -15.90 3.06
CA GLU A 36 -8.32 -15.36 3.44
C GLU A 36 -8.48 -14.17 4.39
N LEU A 37 -9.35 -13.21 4.05
CA LEU A 37 -9.58 -12.03 4.89
C LEU A 37 -10.25 -12.37 6.22
N GLY A 38 -11.11 -13.39 6.24
CA GLY A 38 -11.82 -13.85 7.44
C GLY A 38 -10.93 -14.47 8.52
N GLU A 39 -9.66 -14.78 8.21
CA GLU A 39 -8.69 -15.28 9.19
C GLU A 39 -8.19 -14.17 10.15
N TYR A 40 -8.41 -12.90 9.81
CA TYR A 40 -7.92 -11.75 10.56
C TYR A 40 -9.00 -11.13 11.44
N LYS A 41 -8.66 -10.87 12.71
CA LYS A 41 -9.60 -10.28 13.68
C LYS A 41 -9.89 -8.81 13.42
N SER A 42 -8.95 -8.10 12.82
CA SER A 42 -9.05 -6.67 12.53
C SER A 42 -8.32 -6.29 11.24
N ILE A 43 -8.62 -5.12 10.67
CA ILE A 43 -7.96 -4.62 9.46
C ILE A 43 -6.43 -4.47 9.65
N PRO A 44 -5.91 -3.93 10.77
CA PRO A 44 -4.46 -3.86 11.00
C PRO A 44 -3.76 -5.23 10.98
N ASP A 45 -4.43 -6.31 11.40
CA ASP A 45 -3.86 -7.66 11.41
C ASP A 45 -3.55 -8.17 9.99
N GLN A 46 -4.22 -7.62 8.96
CA GLN A 46 -4.01 -7.96 7.56
C GLN A 46 -2.71 -7.38 6.96
N TYR A 47 -1.97 -6.55 7.72
CA TYR A 47 -0.80 -5.83 7.21
C TYR A 47 0.23 -6.74 6.53
N LYS A 48 0.65 -7.82 7.21
CA LYS A 48 1.67 -8.73 6.69
C LYS A 48 1.22 -9.48 5.45
N PHE A 49 0.00 -9.98 5.46
CA PHE A 49 -0.61 -10.61 4.30
C PHE A 49 -0.64 -9.69 3.07
N ARG A 50 -1.08 -8.44 3.25
CA ARG A 50 -1.14 -7.48 2.14
C ARG A 50 0.27 -7.09 1.66
N GLU A 51 1.22 -6.92 2.57
CA GLU A 51 2.64 -6.67 2.25
C GLU A 51 3.21 -7.81 1.39
N GLU A 52 3.02 -9.06 1.81
CA GLU A 52 3.50 -10.24 1.08
C GLU A 52 2.92 -10.34 -0.34
N LYS A 53 1.61 -10.14 -0.50
CA LYS A 53 0.97 -10.15 -1.84
C LYS A 53 1.57 -9.09 -2.77
N VAL A 54 1.91 -7.91 -2.25
CA VAL A 54 2.58 -6.84 -3.03
C VAL A 54 4.01 -7.24 -3.39
N LEU A 55 4.79 -7.76 -2.44
CA LEU A 55 6.16 -8.23 -2.69
C LEU A 55 6.19 -9.36 -3.73
N ASP A 56 5.24 -10.29 -3.67
CA ASP A 56 5.14 -11.38 -4.64
C ASP A 56 4.73 -10.87 -6.02
N CYS A 57 3.89 -9.84 -6.10
CA CYS A 57 3.56 -9.21 -7.37
C CYS A 57 4.78 -8.54 -8.02
N LEU A 58 5.62 -7.85 -7.23
CA LEU A 58 6.89 -7.28 -7.71
C LEU A 58 7.84 -8.37 -8.22
N LYS A 59 8.00 -9.46 -7.45
CA LYS A 59 8.83 -10.61 -7.85
C LYS A 59 8.33 -11.27 -9.14
N LYS A 60 7.02 -11.48 -9.28
CA LYS A 60 6.41 -12.05 -10.50
C LYS A 60 6.67 -11.18 -11.74
N ASN A 61 6.75 -9.87 -11.56
CA ASN A 61 7.12 -8.92 -12.60
C ASN A 61 8.65 -8.72 -12.73
N ASN A 62 9.46 -9.61 -12.13
CA ASN A 62 10.93 -9.56 -12.13
C ASN A 62 11.51 -8.23 -11.66
N PHE A 63 10.84 -7.55 -10.73
CA PHE A 63 11.28 -6.26 -10.21
C PHE A 63 11.94 -6.40 -8.84
N ASN A 64 13.13 -5.82 -8.68
CA ASN A 64 13.84 -5.78 -7.41
C ASN A 64 13.39 -4.57 -6.58
N ILE A 65 12.84 -4.82 -5.39
CA ILE A 65 12.34 -3.76 -4.50
C ILE A 65 13.42 -2.73 -4.11
N GLN A 66 14.70 -3.13 -4.11
CA GLN A 66 15.80 -2.22 -3.77
C GLN A 66 16.04 -1.14 -4.84
N GLU A 67 15.42 -1.27 -6.02
CA GLU A 67 15.46 -0.25 -7.07
C GLU A 67 14.42 0.86 -6.87
N LEU A 68 13.47 0.70 -5.93
CA LEU A 68 12.47 1.72 -5.64
C LEU A 68 13.13 2.99 -5.09
N SER A 69 12.79 4.11 -5.70
CA SER A 69 13.11 5.44 -5.18
C SER A 69 12.09 5.89 -4.13
N ALA A 70 10.84 5.47 -4.28
CA ALA A 70 9.76 5.80 -3.35
C ALA A 70 8.62 4.78 -3.39
N VAL A 71 7.88 4.72 -2.28
CA VAL A 71 6.58 4.06 -2.18
C VAL A 71 5.57 5.11 -1.76
N VAL A 72 4.45 5.20 -2.47
CA VAL A 72 3.35 6.11 -2.14
C VAL A 72 2.08 5.31 -1.87
N GLY A 73 1.38 5.67 -0.80
CA GLY A 73 0.13 5.05 -0.40
C GLY A 73 -1.03 6.03 -0.46
N ARG A 74 -2.24 5.54 -0.73
CA ARG A 74 -3.45 6.34 -0.48
C ARG A 74 -3.54 6.67 1.02
N GLY A 75 -3.82 7.94 1.33
CA GLY A 75 -4.04 8.37 2.72
C GLY A 75 -5.17 7.58 3.39
N GLY A 76 -4.99 7.28 4.66
CA GLY A 76 -5.99 6.60 5.50
C GLY A 76 -6.85 7.56 6.31
N LEU A 77 -7.44 7.04 7.40
CA LEU A 77 -8.30 7.74 8.34
C LEU A 77 -7.52 8.70 9.26
N LEU A 78 -6.89 9.71 8.66
CA LEU A 78 -6.12 10.76 9.32
C LEU A 78 -7.04 11.90 9.78
N PRO A 79 -6.64 12.69 10.80
CA PRO A 79 -7.30 13.96 11.11
C PRO A 79 -7.21 14.94 9.94
N PRO A 80 -7.97 16.06 9.96
CA PRO A 80 -7.83 17.11 8.95
C PRO A 80 -6.37 17.55 8.78
N VAL A 81 -5.88 17.47 7.55
CA VAL A 81 -4.53 17.89 7.15
C VAL A 81 -4.61 18.79 5.92
N LYS A 82 -3.57 19.57 5.65
CA LYS A 82 -3.48 20.33 4.40
C LYS A 82 -3.36 19.37 3.22
N SER A 83 -3.82 19.76 2.04
CA SER A 83 -3.62 18.99 0.81
C SER A 83 -2.13 18.86 0.48
N GLY A 84 -1.72 17.67 0.02
CA GLY A 84 -0.34 17.41 -0.40
C GLY A 84 0.13 16.00 -0.05
N ALA A 85 1.38 15.71 -0.40
CA ALA A 85 2.06 14.48 -0.01
C ALA A 85 2.76 14.66 1.34
N TYR A 86 2.69 13.64 2.18
CA TYR A 86 3.33 13.62 3.50
C TYR A 86 4.32 12.47 3.58
N LYS A 87 5.48 12.73 4.19
CA LYS A 87 6.38 11.66 4.59
C LYS A 87 5.72 10.89 5.74
N VAL A 88 5.61 9.57 5.58
CA VAL A 88 5.12 8.69 6.63
C VAL A 88 6.06 8.80 7.84
N ASN A 89 5.48 8.99 9.03
CA ASN A 89 6.19 9.11 10.30
C ASN A 89 5.46 8.36 11.42
N ASP A 90 6.08 8.26 12.59
CA ASP A 90 5.53 7.50 13.71
C ASP A 90 4.17 8.04 14.19
N VAL A 91 3.96 9.36 14.11
CA VAL A 91 2.68 9.99 14.47
C VAL A 91 1.56 9.53 13.52
N MET A 92 1.83 9.53 12.21
CA MET A 92 0.88 9.04 11.22
C MET A 92 0.55 7.55 11.45
N LEU A 93 1.57 6.75 11.77
CA LEU A 93 1.40 5.32 12.04
C LEU A 93 0.57 5.06 13.31
N ASP A 94 0.82 5.79 14.40
CA ASP A 94 0.02 5.68 15.64
C ASP A 94 -1.44 6.03 15.39
N VAL A 95 -1.70 7.14 14.69
CA VAL A 95 -3.07 7.55 14.34
C VAL A 95 -3.78 6.47 13.54
N LEU A 96 -3.15 5.97 12.47
CA LEU A 96 -3.78 5.00 11.58
C LEU A 96 -4.01 3.63 12.25
N LYS A 97 -3.18 3.23 13.21
CA LYS A 97 -3.30 1.95 13.91
C LYS A 97 -4.21 1.99 15.12
N ASN A 98 -4.11 3.06 15.92
CA ASN A 98 -4.68 3.08 17.27
C ASN A 98 -5.78 4.14 17.43
N ARG A 99 -5.81 5.18 16.58
CA ARG A 99 -6.71 6.33 16.73
C ARG A 99 -7.30 6.80 15.39
N PRO A 100 -7.80 5.89 14.52
CA PRO A 100 -8.31 6.29 13.22
C PRO A 100 -9.52 7.22 13.41
N ARG A 101 -9.52 8.35 12.70
CA ARG A 101 -10.65 9.29 12.69
C ARG A 101 -11.65 8.80 11.65
N VAL A 102 -12.76 8.23 12.11
CA VAL A 102 -13.95 7.98 11.30
C VAL A 102 -14.79 9.24 11.19
#